data_AF-A0A7C1PVB2-F1
#
_entry.id   AF-A0A7C1PVB2-F1
#
_cell.length_a   1.000
_cell.length_b   1.000
_cell.length_c   1.000
_cell.angle_alpha   90.00
_cell.angle_beta   90.00
_cell.angle_gamma   90.00
#
_symmetry.space_group_name_H-M   'P 1'
#
loop_
_entity.id
_entity.type
_entity.pdbx_description
1 polymer ?
#
loop_
_entity_poly.entity_id
_entity_poly.type
_entity_poly.pdbx_seq_one_letter_code
_entity_poly.pdbx_strand_id
1 'polypeptide(L)'
;MTIEEFNELSDGEIFDYGILPNSPEGLFMTNDGGELKWVATKGYGDDWSIYCHWSDHTEDWIKKYGDKLHNRAHIQLCVECDKEVMGHYRF
;
A
#
# COMPACT_ATOMS: atom_id res chain seq x y z
N MET A 1 5.75 3.42 11.24
CA MET A 1 5.71 1.98 11.57
C MET A 1 7.10 1.45 11.88
N THR A 2 7.30 0.95 13.10
CA THR A 2 8.51 0.21 13.52
C THR A 2 8.36 -1.29 13.28
N ILE A 3 9.45 -2.05 13.47
CA ILE A 3 9.42 -3.51 13.32
C ILE A 3 8.58 -4.19 14.40
N GLU A 4 8.54 -3.63 15.61
CA GLU A 4 7.70 -4.14 16.71
C GLU A 4 6.22 -4.03 16.34
N GLU A 5 5.79 -2.87 15.86
CA GLU A 5 4.42 -2.63 15.40
C GLU A 5 4.04 -3.57 14.25
N PHE A 6 4.97 -3.80 13.31
CA PHE A 6 4.76 -4.69 12.16
C PHE A 6 4.59 -6.17 12.55
N ASN A 7 5.25 -6.60 13.62
CA ASN A 7 5.20 -7.98 14.11
C ASN A 7 3.92 -8.30 14.90
N GLU A 8 3.20 -7.27 15.36
CA GLU A 8 1.92 -7.42 16.06
C GLU A 8 0.74 -7.56 15.10
N LEU A 9 0.93 -7.22 13.81
CA LEU A 9 -0.10 -7.32 12.78
C LEU A 9 -0.48 -8.77 12.49
N SER A 10 -1.77 -9.01 12.27
CA SER A 10 -2.26 -10.32 11.87
C SER A 10 -2.00 -10.59 10.40
N ASP A 11 -1.68 -11.84 10.05
CA ASP A 11 -1.51 -12.22 8.65
C ASP A 11 -2.78 -11.93 7.83
N GLY A 12 -2.61 -11.27 6.68
CA GLY A 12 -3.69 -10.86 5.81
C GLY A 12 -4.45 -9.62 6.28
N GLU A 13 -4.10 -9.00 7.40
CA GLU A 13 -4.73 -7.77 7.87
C GLU A 13 -4.45 -6.59 6.92
N ILE A 14 -5.47 -5.75 6.68
CA ILE A 14 -5.27 -4.41 6.12
C ILE A 14 -4.92 -3.51 7.30
N PHE A 15 -3.67 -3.09 7.39
CA PHE A 15 -3.18 -2.32 8.54
C PHE A 15 -3.13 -0.81 8.28
N ASP A 16 -3.19 -0.40 7.02
CA ASP A 16 -3.25 1.02 6.64
C ASP A 16 -3.91 1.18 5.27
N TYR A 17 -4.54 2.33 5.03
CA TYR A 17 -5.14 2.68 3.76
C TYR A 17 -5.34 4.20 3.65
N GLY A 18 -5.42 4.69 2.42
CA GLY A 18 -5.61 6.11 2.18
C GLY A 18 -6.00 6.41 0.74
N ILE A 19 -6.14 7.70 0.45
CA ILE A 19 -6.44 8.19 -0.90
C ILE A 19 -5.35 9.19 -1.29
N LEU A 20 -4.81 9.04 -2.49
CA LEU A 20 -3.85 9.98 -3.09
C LEU A 20 -4.31 10.34 -4.51
N PRO A 21 -3.98 11.54 -5.00
CA PRO A 21 -4.26 11.90 -6.38
C PRO A 21 -3.45 11.02 -7.34
N ASN A 22 -4.06 10.66 -8.46
CA ASN A 22 -3.36 10.07 -9.60
C ASN A 22 -2.69 11.19 -10.40
N SER A 23 -1.63 11.75 -9.82
CA SER A 23 -0.82 12.84 -10.40
C SER A 23 0.66 12.59 -10.11
N PRO A 24 1.59 13.27 -10.81
CA PRO A 24 3.03 13.15 -10.57
C PRO A 24 3.47 13.37 -9.12
N GLU A 25 2.71 14.15 -8.35
CA GLU A 25 2.94 14.43 -6.93
C GLU A 25 2.32 13.39 -5.98
N GLY A 26 1.48 12.49 -6.50
CA GLY A 26 0.79 11.43 -5.76
C GLY A 26 1.10 10.03 -6.28
N LEU A 27 0.08 9.18 -6.37
CA LEU A 27 0.18 7.82 -6.91
C LEU A 27 0.00 7.86 -8.43
N PHE A 28 1.04 8.28 -9.16
CA PHE A 28 0.94 8.42 -10.61
C PHE A 28 0.96 7.05 -11.31
N MET A 29 -0.23 6.49 -11.55
CA MET A 29 -0.40 5.17 -12.18
C MET A 29 -0.89 5.27 -13.63
N THR A 30 -1.70 6.28 -13.96
CA THR A 30 -2.21 6.54 -15.32
C THR A 30 -2.28 8.05 -15.61
N ASN A 31 -2.55 8.43 -16.86
CA ASN A 31 -2.73 9.84 -17.25
C ASN A 31 -4.18 10.35 -17.06
N ASP A 32 -5.08 9.56 -16.48
CA ASP A 32 -6.51 9.86 -16.45
C ASP A 32 -6.93 10.75 -15.27
N GLY A 33 -5.96 11.24 -14.47
CA GLY A 33 -6.22 12.04 -13.27
C GLY A 33 -7.06 11.26 -12.25
N GLY A 34 -7.72 11.98 -11.33
CA GLY A 34 -8.60 11.40 -10.32
C GLY A 34 -7.89 10.99 -9.02
N GLU A 35 -8.56 10.16 -8.24
CA GLU A 35 -8.11 9.71 -6.92
C GLU A 35 -7.95 8.18 -6.91
N LEU A 36 -6.83 7.72 -6.36
CA LEU A 36 -6.57 6.31 -6.12
C LEU A 36 -6.63 6.06 -4.62
N LYS A 37 -7.40 5.05 -4.25
CA LYS A 37 -7.33 4.46 -2.93
C LYS A 37 -6.23 3.40 -2.92
N TRP A 38 -5.44 3.38 -1.87
CA TRP A 38 -4.40 2.38 -1.64
C TRP A 38 -4.65 1.65 -0.32
N VAL A 39 -4.21 0.40 -0.24
CA VAL A 39 -4.34 -0.45 0.95
C VAL A 39 -3.03 -1.19 1.19
N ALA A 40 -2.52 -1.13 2.42
CA ALA A 40 -1.34 -1.86 2.87
C ALA A 40 -1.76 -3.11 3.64
N THR A 41 -1.22 -4.26 3.26
CA THR A 41 -1.62 -5.57 3.81
C THR A 41 -0.43 -6.35 4.32
N LYS A 42 -0.53 -6.90 5.54
CA LYS A 42 0.44 -7.90 6.04
C LYS A 42 0.24 -9.20 5.28
N GLY A 43 1.32 -9.79 4.79
CA GLY A 43 1.31 -11.09 4.13
C GLY A 43 1.80 -12.21 5.04
N TYR A 44 1.41 -13.43 4.70
CA TYR A 44 1.69 -14.66 5.45
C TYR A 44 3.17 -15.10 5.44
N GLY A 45 4.03 -14.40 4.68
CA GLY A 45 5.45 -14.69 4.54
C GLY A 45 6.35 -13.83 5.43
N ASP A 46 5.79 -13.21 6.48
CA ASP A 46 6.39 -12.09 7.18
C ASP A 46 6.77 -10.94 6.23
N ASP A 47 5.89 -10.69 5.26
CA ASP A 47 6.05 -9.66 4.24
C ASP A 47 4.86 -8.70 4.25
N TRP A 48 4.91 -7.67 3.41
CA TRP A 48 3.74 -6.82 3.18
C TRP A 48 3.74 -6.25 1.76
N SER A 49 2.58 -5.78 1.33
CA SER A 49 2.42 -5.15 0.03
C SER A 49 1.35 -4.07 0.06
N ILE A 50 1.44 -3.12 -0.86
CA ILE A 50 0.40 -2.13 -1.11
C ILE A 50 -0.27 -2.43 -2.45
N TYR A 51 -1.60 -2.36 -2.45
CA TYR A 51 -2.43 -2.41 -3.65
C TYR A 51 -3.17 -1.09 -3.82
N CYS A 52 -3.39 -0.65 -5.05
CA CYS A 52 -4.18 0.54 -5.34
C CYS A 52 -5.21 0.30 -6.44
N HIS A 53 -6.28 1.10 -6.42
CA HIS A 53 -7.25 1.21 -7.50
C HIS A 53 -7.99 2.55 -7.36
N TRP A 54 -8.89 2.86 -8.29
CA TRP A 54 -9.81 3.99 -8.18
C TRP A 54 -10.54 4.02 -6.83
N SER A 55 -10.75 5.23 -6.30
CA SER A 55 -11.24 5.45 -4.93
C SER A 55 -12.69 5.03 -4.67
N ASP A 56 -13.44 4.69 -5.72
CA ASP A 56 -14.82 4.20 -5.67
C ASP A 56 -14.94 2.72 -5.22
N HIS A 57 -13.82 2.00 -5.14
CA HIS A 57 -13.79 0.62 -4.62
C HIS A 57 -13.50 0.56 -3.12
N THR A 58 -14.01 -0.48 -2.46
CA THR A 58 -13.74 -0.79 -1.05
C THR A 58 -12.34 -1.36 -0.86
N GLU A 59 -11.79 -1.23 0.35
CA GLU A 59 -10.44 -1.67 0.72
C GLU A 59 -10.23 -3.18 0.47
N ASP A 60 -11.21 -4.01 0.84
CA ASP A 60 -11.18 -5.46 0.58
C ASP A 60 -11.16 -5.82 -0.90
N TRP A 61 -11.84 -5.02 -1.72
CA TRP A 61 -11.84 -5.20 -3.17
C TRP A 61 -10.46 -4.88 -3.74
N ILE A 62 -9.86 -3.77 -3.30
CA ILE A 62 -8.53 -3.33 -3.74
C ILE A 62 -7.46 -4.32 -3.31
N LYS A 63 -7.52 -4.83 -2.08
CA LYS A 63 -6.62 -5.89 -1.59
C LYS A 63 -6.63 -7.13 -2.50
N LYS A 64 -7.78 -7.46 -3.09
CA LYS A 64 -7.97 -8.68 -3.89
C LYS A 64 -7.75 -8.47 -5.39
N TYR A 65 -8.08 -7.31 -5.92
CA TYR A 65 -8.16 -7.04 -7.36
C TYR A 65 -7.37 -5.80 -7.82
N GLY A 66 -6.83 -5.01 -6.89
CA GLY A 66 -6.07 -3.82 -7.19
C GLY A 66 -4.67 -4.11 -7.72
N ASP A 67 -4.05 -3.08 -8.28
CA ASP A 67 -2.70 -3.16 -8.81
C ASP A 67 -1.67 -3.03 -7.69
N LYS A 68 -0.68 -3.93 -7.67
CA LYS A 68 0.39 -3.89 -6.68
C LYS A 68 1.33 -2.72 -6.97
N LEU A 69 1.67 -1.95 -5.96
CA LEU A 69 2.70 -0.92 -6.09
C LEU A 69 4.10 -1.55 -6.13
N HIS A 70 4.87 -1.19 -7.15
CA HIS A 70 6.27 -1.63 -7.29
C HIS A 70 7.28 -0.50 -7.14
N ASN A 71 6.82 0.76 -7.23
CA ASN A 71 7.69 1.93 -7.14
C ASN A 71 7.93 2.30 -5.67
N ARG A 72 9.19 2.26 -5.24
CA ARG A 72 9.59 2.59 -3.86
C ARG A 72 9.16 3.99 -3.41
N ALA A 73 9.26 4.99 -4.28
CA ALA A 73 8.86 6.35 -3.94
C ALA A 73 7.35 6.41 -3.64
N HIS A 74 6.53 5.73 -4.45
CA HIS A 74 5.09 5.64 -4.23
C HIS A 74 4.73 4.88 -2.94
N ILE A 75 5.44 3.78 -2.65
CA ILE A 75 5.24 3.01 -1.43
C ILE A 75 5.48 3.89 -0.19
N GLN A 76 6.54 4.70 -0.21
CA GLN A 76 6.89 5.59 0.90
C GLN A 76 5.96 6.81 1.04
N LEU A 77 5.20 7.17 0.00
CA LEU A 77 4.12 8.16 0.12
C LEU A 77 2.90 7.61 0.86
N CYS A 78 2.70 6.30 0.84
CA CYS A 78 1.54 5.64 1.44
C CYS A 78 1.80 5.31 2.91
N VAL A 79 2.89 4.60 3.20
CA VAL A 79 3.20 4.10 4.54
C VAL A 79 4.55 4.63 5.01
N GLU A 80 4.53 5.47 6.04
CA GLU A 80 5.74 5.90 6.73
C GLU A 80 6.24 4.77 7.64
N CYS A 81 7.36 4.16 7.27
CA CYS A 81 7.94 3.04 7.98
C CYS A 81 9.47 3.10 8.02
N ASP A 82 10.03 2.43 9.01
CA ASP A 82 11.48 2.29 9.15
C ASP A 82 12.07 1.44 8.04
N LYS A 83 13.39 1.57 7.84
CA LYS A 83 14.12 0.84 6.79
C LYS A 83 14.00 -0.68 6.92
N GLU A 84 13.89 -1.18 8.14
CA GLU A 84 13.73 -2.60 8.43
C GLU A 84 12.38 -3.09 7.88
N VAL A 85 11.27 -2.48 8.29
CA VAL A 85 9.92 -2.80 7.78
C VAL A 85 9.86 -2.66 6.25
N MET A 86 10.45 -1.61 5.67
CA MET A 86 10.53 -1.45 4.21
C MET A 86 11.28 -2.62 3.53
N GLY A 87 12.22 -3.27 4.23
CA GLY A 87 12.92 -4.47 3.77
C GLY A 87 12.03 -5.71 3.63
N HIS A 88 10.89 -5.75 4.34
CA HIS A 88 9.88 -6.81 4.25
C HIS A 88 8.86 -6.55 3.11
N TYR A 89 9.01 -5.49 2.33
CA TYR A 89 8.09 -5.21 1.22
C TYR A 89 8.24 -6.25 0.10
N ARG A 90 7.13 -6.85 -0.30
CA ARG A 90 7.04 -7.84 -1.39
C ARG A 90 6.93 -7.17 -2.76
N PHE A 91 8.09 -6.86 -3.34
CA PHE A 91 8.23 -6.33 -4.71
C PHE A 91 7.64 -7.24 -5.78
#